data_AF-A0A0R3Q6Q7-F1
#
_entry.id   AF-A0A0R3Q6Q7-F1
#
_cell.length_a   1.000
_cell.length_b   1.000
_cell.length_c   1.000
_cell.angle_alpha   90.00
_cell.angle_beta   90.00
_cell.angle_gamma   90.00
#
_symmetry.space_group_name_H-M   'P 1'
#
loop_
_entity.id
_entity.type
_entity.pdbx_description
1 polymer ?
#
loop_
_entity_poly.entity_id
_entity_poly.type
_entity_poly.pdbx_seq_one_letter_code
_entity_poly.pdbx_strand_id
1 'polypeptide(L)'
;MRHEIALRKQEYAAITLQRYLRGWLARRNYRLMQRKKMVFQEEDAAFIVQNFISDTESRNESFENKMHGCKVISSKEYLQILRELRRQHNRLRLKRQNFFRAVEDKIKLALLLKREKNRRIKAATIIQAWWRGYLIRKRYVTARNKINANRVVRQEAATDEERSERMQPIMHRVKNAMENLNSERLYIRYKATEVLQKFVGLSELCAQYVFNSGCLECVLDSLDSCNRGVGSTEVVIPLCSILWSILKFKIIRNNLEEERRQDIVRQCYHFMLAFHKVPDVVTNLTAVILALNANNKQYKKASYFIAELTKKFAKLSESDERVIALQKLQYHARLN
;
A
#
# COMPACT_ATOMS: atom_id res chain seq x y z
N MET A 1 12.67 -11.46 -18.32
CA MET A 1 13.34 -10.13 -18.31
C MET A 1 12.88 -9.21 -17.16
N ARG A 2 11.63 -8.71 -17.10
CA ARG A 2 11.19 -7.76 -16.02
C ARG A 2 11.26 -8.34 -14.60
N HIS A 3 10.98 -9.64 -14.43
CA HIS A 3 11.00 -10.30 -13.12
C HIS A 3 12.42 -10.51 -12.58
N GLU A 4 13.36 -10.76 -13.48
CA GLU A 4 14.79 -10.95 -13.18
C GLU A 4 15.46 -9.63 -12.75
N ILE A 5 15.05 -8.51 -13.38
CA ILE A 5 15.47 -7.16 -12.97
C ILE A 5 14.96 -6.82 -11.57
N ALA A 6 13.73 -7.23 -11.22
CA ALA A 6 13.16 -7.01 -9.89
C ALA A 6 13.88 -7.83 -8.81
N LEU A 7 14.22 -9.09 -9.10
CA LEU A 7 15.02 -9.95 -8.21
C LEU A 7 16.40 -9.36 -7.95
N ARG A 8 17.13 -8.94 -9.01
CA ARG A 8 18.45 -8.31 -8.85
C ARG A 8 18.41 -7.03 -8.01
N LYS A 9 17.34 -6.23 -8.10
CA LYS A 9 17.15 -5.04 -7.26
C LYS A 9 16.93 -5.40 -5.79
N GLN A 10 16.19 -6.47 -5.50
CA GLN A 10 15.99 -6.95 -4.13
C GLN A 10 17.28 -7.53 -3.54
N GLU A 11 18.02 -8.31 -4.32
CA GLU A 11 19.33 -8.85 -3.92
C GLU A 11 20.33 -7.73 -3.64
N TYR A 12 20.41 -6.73 -4.52
CA TYR A 12 21.29 -5.58 -4.33
C TYR A 12 20.95 -4.82 -3.05
N ALA A 13 19.67 -4.54 -2.79
CA ALA A 13 19.22 -3.89 -1.57
C ALA A 13 19.56 -4.69 -0.30
N ALA A 14 19.39 -6.02 -0.35
CA ALA A 14 19.76 -6.91 0.75
C ALA A 14 21.27 -6.90 1.01
N ILE A 15 22.10 -6.96 -0.04
CA ILE A 15 23.56 -6.89 0.06
C ILE A 15 24.01 -5.55 0.66
N THR A 16 23.41 -4.44 0.21
CA THR A 16 23.71 -3.10 0.74
C THR A 16 23.38 -3.01 2.23
N LEU A 17 22.19 -3.45 2.66
CA LEU A 17 21.80 -3.46 4.07
C LEU A 17 22.71 -4.33 4.93
N GLN A 18 23.07 -5.52 4.45
CA GLN A 18 23.99 -6.42 5.15
C GLN A 18 25.39 -5.80 5.28
N ARG A 19 25.90 -5.11 4.25
CA ARG A 19 27.20 -4.41 4.28
C ARG A 19 27.21 -3.31 5.34
N TYR A 20 26.16 -2.49 5.40
CA TYR A 20 26.03 -1.43 6.42
C TYR A 20 25.94 -2.00 7.83
N LEU A 21 25.17 -3.08 8.03
CA LEU A 21 25.04 -3.74 9.33
C LEU A 21 26.37 -4.33 9.81
N ARG A 22 27.10 -5.04 8.93
CA ARG A 22 28.43 -5.60 9.24
C ARG A 22 29.42 -4.49 9.60
N GLY A 23 29.44 -3.40 8.82
CA GLY A 23 30.31 -2.26 9.10
C GLY A 23 29.98 -1.55 10.42
N TRP A 24 28.70 -1.41 10.75
CA TRP A 24 28.28 -0.84 12.03
C TRP A 24 28.65 -1.72 13.22
N LEU A 25 28.47 -3.04 13.11
CA LEU A 25 28.87 -4.00 14.14
C LEU A 25 30.39 -3.97 14.37
N ALA A 26 31.19 -3.93 13.30
CA ALA A 26 32.64 -3.84 13.41
C ALA A 26 33.09 -2.56 14.15
N ARG A 27 32.54 -1.39 13.77
CA ARG A 27 32.83 -0.11 14.45
C ARG A 27 32.37 -0.10 15.90
N ARG A 28 31.22 -0.69 16.19
CA ARG A 28 30.72 -0.82 17.57
C ARG A 28 31.62 -1.70 18.41
N ASN A 29 32.04 -2.85 17.90
CA ASN A 29 32.93 -3.78 18.58
C ASN A 29 34.33 -3.16 18.80
N TYR A 30 34.85 -2.43 17.82
CA TYR A 30 36.11 -1.70 17.96
C TYR A 30 36.06 -0.65 19.08
N ARG A 31 35.00 0.16 19.14
CA ARG A 31 34.81 1.13 20.23
C ARG A 31 34.69 0.46 21.61
N LEU A 32 34.01 -0.69 21.68
CA LEU A 32 33.92 -1.49 22.90
C LEU A 32 35.29 -2.04 23.32
N MET A 33 36.10 -2.50 22.36
CA MET A 33 37.46 -2.97 22.61
C MET A 33 38.37 -1.84 23.10
N GLN A 34 38.28 -0.65 22.50
CA GLN A 34 39.06 0.52 22.93
C GLN A 34 38.70 0.98 24.34
N ARG A 35 37.40 0.99 24.71
CA ARG A 35 36.98 1.28 26.08
C ARG A 35 37.52 0.25 27.08
N LYS A 36 37.53 -1.03 26.72
CA LYS A 36 38.12 -2.08 27.57
C LYS A 36 39.64 -1.91 27.74
N LYS A 37 40.36 -1.56 26.68
CA LYS A 37 41.81 -1.27 26.76
C LYS A 37 42.11 -0.06 27.65
N MET A 38 41.30 0.99 27.55
CA MET A 38 41.47 2.21 28.36
C MET A 38 41.26 1.91 29.87
N VAL A 39 40.25 1.10 30.21
CA VAL A 39 40.00 0.67 31.59
C VAL A 39 41.17 -0.17 32.15
N PHE A 40 41.73 -1.08 31.35
CA PHE A 40 42.91 -1.86 31.76
C PHE A 40 44.16 -0.99 31.98
N GLN A 41 44.37 0.04 31.15
CA GLN A 41 45.50 0.97 31.32
C GLN A 41 45.35 1.87 32.55
N GLU A 42 44.12 2.28 32.90
CA GLU A 42 43.86 3.02 34.15
C GLU A 42 44.06 2.15 35.39
N GLU A 43 43.70 0.86 35.33
CA GLU A 43 43.94 -0.10 36.43
C GLU A 43 45.44 -0.40 36.62
N ASP A 44 46.20 -0.56 35.54
CA ASP A 44 47.66 -0.76 35.60
C ASP A 44 48.39 0.51 36.08
N ALA A 45 47.97 1.70 35.64
CA ALA A 45 48.55 2.97 36.11
C ALA A 45 48.24 3.22 37.59
N ALA A 46 47.02 2.91 38.04
CA ALA A 46 46.66 2.99 39.45
C ALA A 46 47.46 2.00 40.31
N PHE A 47 47.71 0.79 39.81
CA PHE A 47 48.53 -0.22 40.48
C PHE A 47 50.01 0.21 40.63
N ILE A 48 50.60 0.83 39.59
CA ILE A 48 51.98 1.35 39.65
C ILE A 48 52.11 2.52 40.65
N VAL A 49 51.14 3.45 40.65
CA VAL A 49 51.12 4.58 41.61
C VAL A 49 50.99 4.09 43.05
N GLN A 50 50.19 3.04 43.30
CA GLN A 50 50.02 2.47 44.63
C GLN A 50 51.30 1.80 45.17
N ASN A 51 52.09 1.17 44.29
CA ASN A 51 53.37 0.57 44.66
C ASN A 51 54.46 1.63 44.89
N PHE A 52 54.50 2.72 44.11
CA PHE A 52 55.46 3.82 44.30
C PHE A 52 55.25 4.59 45.61
N ILE A 53 54.00 4.79 46.01
CA ILE A 53 53.66 5.43 47.31
C ILE A 53 54.07 4.51 48.47
N SER A 54 53.93 3.19 48.29
CA SER A 54 54.34 2.21 49.30
C SER A 54 55.87 2.11 49.49
N ASP A 55 56.65 2.26 48.41
CA ASP A 55 58.12 2.21 48.44
C ASP A 55 58.79 3.54 48.90
N THR A 56 58.09 4.68 48.76
CA THR A 56 58.60 5.98 49.23
C THR A 56 58.36 6.18 50.72
N GLU A 57 57.29 5.61 51.28
CA GLU A 57 57.04 5.59 52.72
C GLU A 57 58.06 4.74 53.51
N SER A 58 58.76 3.80 52.87
CA SER A 58 59.79 2.98 53.53
C SER A 58 61.21 3.58 53.49
N ARG A 59 61.41 4.76 52.88
CA ARG A 59 62.75 5.34 52.66
C ARG A 59 63.05 6.61 53.47
N ASN A 60 62.07 7.21 54.14
CA ASN A 60 62.23 8.46 54.89
C ASN A 60 62.25 8.26 56.41
N GLU A 61 63.15 7.41 56.93
CA GLU A 61 63.50 7.41 58.35
C GLU A 61 65.00 7.65 58.53
N SER A 62 65.42 8.88 58.26
CA SER A 62 66.56 9.49 58.93
C SER A 62 66.24 10.98 59.15
N PHE A 63 65.89 11.33 60.40
CA PHE A 63 66.44 12.46 61.16
C PHE A 63 65.55 12.82 62.37
N GLU A 64 66.23 12.75 63.52
CA GLU A 64 66.09 13.58 64.73
C GLU A 64 64.77 13.66 65.52
N ASN A 65 64.85 13.05 66.70
CA ASN A 65 64.09 13.38 67.90
C ASN A 65 64.15 14.88 68.25
N LYS A 66 62.99 15.51 68.41
CA LYS A 66 62.70 16.44 69.52
C LYS A 66 61.23 16.29 69.93
N MET A 67 61.03 15.77 71.15
CA MET A 67 59.75 15.73 71.87
C MET A 67 59.06 17.09 71.86
N HIS A 68 57.72 17.12 71.81
CA HIS A 68 56.88 17.77 72.83
C HIS A 68 55.44 17.23 72.75
N GLY A 69 54.97 16.61 73.85
CA GLY A 69 53.54 16.60 74.19
C GLY A 69 52.62 15.50 73.65
N CYS A 70 53.10 14.32 73.24
CA CYS A 70 52.20 13.20 72.91
C CYS A 70 52.53 11.95 73.73
N LYS A 71 51.51 11.29 74.29
CA LYS A 71 51.61 9.98 74.95
C LYS A 71 52.34 9.05 73.98
N VAL A 72 53.59 8.69 74.29
CA VAL A 72 54.37 7.77 73.45
C VAL A 72 53.72 6.40 73.56
N ILE A 73 52.89 6.06 72.58
CA ILE A 73 52.36 4.72 72.38
C ILE A 73 53.57 3.79 72.23
N SER A 74 53.64 2.72 73.03
CA SER A 74 54.73 1.74 72.91
C SER A 74 54.76 1.19 71.48
N SER A 75 55.93 1.04 70.87
CA SER A 75 56.10 0.52 69.49
C SER A 75 55.28 -0.77 69.24
N LYS A 76 55.09 -1.58 70.29
CA LYS A 76 54.26 -2.80 70.27
C LYS A 76 52.76 -2.52 70.14
N GLU A 77 52.23 -1.51 70.82
CA GLU A 77 50.82 -1.09 70.77
C GLU A 77 50.48 -0.48 69.40
N TYR A 78 51.39 0.32 68.83
CA TYR A 78 51.25 0.87 67.49
C TYR A 78 51.15 -0.22 66.41
N LEU A 79 52.03 -1.23 66.47
CA LEU A 79 51.98 -2.39 65.57
C LEU A 79 50.69 -3.20 65.73
N GLN A 80 50.14 -3.27 66.94
CA GLN A 80 48.90 -4.01 67.22
C GLN A 80 47.69 -3.28 66.61
N ILE A 81 47.63 -1.96 66.71
CA ILE A 81 46.62 -1.11 66.08
C ILE A 81 46.68 -1.26 64.55
N LEU A 82 47.87 -1.21 63.95
CA LEU A 82 48.04 -1.37 62.50
C LEU A 82 47.58 -2.74 62.00
N ARG A 83 47.86 -3.83 62.74
CA ARG A 83 47.36 -5.17 62.40
C ARG A 83 45.84 -5.24 62.42
N GLU A 84 45.21 -4.60 63.40
CA GLU A 84 43.76 -4.61 63.52
C GLU A 84 43.10 -3.79 62.41
N LEU A 85 43.65 -2.61 62.08
CA LEU A 85 43.22 -1.82 60.93
C LEU A 85 43.37 -2.60 59.61
N ARG A 86 44.47 -3.33 59.42
CA ARG A 86 44.67 -4.20 58.25
C ARG A 86 43.62 -5.32 58.19
N ARG A 87 43.27 -5.95 59.32
CA ARG A 87 42.20 -6.96 59.38
C ARG A 87 40.84 -6.38 59.03
N GLN A 88 40.50 -5.20 59.56
CA GLN A 88 39.25 -4.51 59.26
C GLN A 88 39.17 -4.12 57.77
N HIS A 89 40.26 -3.59 57.22
CA HIS A 89 40.37 -3.28 55.80
C HIS A 89 40.15 -4.53 54.93
N ASN A 90 40.80 -5.65 55.27
CA ASN A 90 40.63 -6.91 54.56
C ASN A 90 39.20 -7.47 54.65
N ARG A 91 38.54 -7.36 55.81
CA ARG A 91 37.12 -7.73 55.99
C ARG A 91 36.20 -6.90 55.11
N LEU A 92 36.41 -5.58 55.06
CA LEU A 92 35.63 -4.67 54.20
C LEU A 92 35.88 -4.95 52.71
N ARG A 93 37.13 -5.19 52.33
CA ARG A 93 37.50 -5.58 50.95
C ARG A 93 36.79 -6.86 50.52
N LEU A 94 36.76 -7.89 51.38
CA LEU A 94 36.07 -9.15 51.09
C LEU A 94 34.55 -8.96 50.96
N LYS A 95 33.93 -8.17 51.87
CA LYS A 95 32.50 -7.82 51.78
C LYS A 95 32.18 -7.10 50.46
N ARG A 96 33.01 -6.14 50.06
CA ARG A 96 32.85 -5.40 48.79
C ARG A 96 32.99 -6.33 47.59
N GLN A 97 33.96 -7.24 47.60
CA GLN A 97 34.14 -8.22 46.53
C GLN A 97 32.97 -9.19 46.42
N ASN A 98 32.44 -9.67 47.54
CA ASN A 98 31.25 -10.52 47.56
C ASN A 98 30.00 -9.79 47.04
N PHE A 99 29.84 -8.51 47.38
CA PHE A 99 28.76 -7.68 46.85
C PHE A 99 28.86 -7.53 45.33
N PHE A 100 30.04 -7.19 44.80
CA PHE A 100 30.23 -7.08 43.34
C PHE A 100 29.96 -8.40 42.63
N ARG A 101 30.41 -9.54 43.19
CA ARG A 101 30.10 -10.86 42.64
C ARG A 101 28.60 -11.14 42.58
N ALA A 102 27.87 -10.84 43.65
CA ALA A 102 26.41 -11.00 43.68
C ALA A 102 25.68 -10.10 42.66
N VAL A 103 26.17 -8.87 42.45
CA VAL A 103 25.64 -7.95 41.43
C VAL A 103 25.92 -8.48 40.03
N GLU A 104 27.15 -8.93 39.76
CA GLU A 104 27.53 -9.54 38.48
C GLU A 104 26.67 -10.75 38.15
N ASP A 105 26.44 -11.64 39.12
CA ASP A 105 25.66 -12.84 38.90
C ASP A 105 24.18 -12.53 38.62
N LYS A 106 23.61 -11.52 39.28
CA LYS A 106 22.27 -10.99 38.95
C LYS A 106 22.22 -10.42 37.52
N ILE A 107 23.24 -9.68 37.10
CA ILE A 107 23.33 -9.13 35.74
C ILE A 107 23.44 -10.26 34.70
N LYS A 108 24.29 -11.26 34.95
CA LYS A 108 24.43 -12.45 34.09
C LYS A 108 23.10 -13.18 33.95
N LEU A 109 22.38 -13.40 35.05
CA LEU A 109 21.07 -14.04 35.06
C LEU A 109 20.05 -13.24 34.24
N ALA A 110 19.98 -11.91 34.44
CA ALA A 110 19.07 -11.05 33.67
C ALA A 110 19.35 -11.08 32.16
N LEU A 111 20.63 -11.14 31.76
CA LEU A 111 21.03 -11.28 30.35
C LEU A 111 20.61 -12.63 29.76
N LEU A 112 20.74 -13.72 30.53
CA LEU A 112 20.29 -15.05 30.11
C LEU A 112 18.77 -15.09 29.91
N LEU A 113 18.00 -14.56 30.88
CA LEU A 113 16.54 -14.45 30.77
C LEU A 113 16.11 -13.63 29.55
N LYS A 114 16.80 -12.50 29.29
CA LYS A 114 16.54 -11.66 28.11
C LYS A 114 16.83 -12.41 26.80
N ARG A 115 17.93 -13.16 26.74
CA ARG A 115 18.30 -13.97 25.57
C ARG A 115 17.24 -15.05 25.31
N GLU A 116 16.79 -15.73 26.34
CA GLU A 116 15.76 -16.78 26.23
C GLU A 116 14.40 -16.19 25.82
N LYS A 117 13.97 -15.08 26.42
CA LYS A 117 12.76 -14.35 25.98
C LYS A 117 12.84 -13.97 24.50
N ASN A 118 13.97 -13.44 24.05
CA ASN A 118 14.17 -13.10 22.65
C ASN A 118 14.13 -14.32 21.72
N ARG A 119 14.66 -15.47 22.16
CA ARG A 119 14.57 -16.75 21.42
C ARG A 119 13.12 -17.17 21.24
N ARG A 120 12.32 -17.13 22.31
CA ARG A 120 10.88 -17.45 22.28
C ARG A 120 10.10 -16.52 21.37
N ILE A 121 10.35 -15.21 21.45
CA ILE A 121 9.72 -14.21 20.56
C ILE A 121 10.06 -14.52 19.10
N LYS A 122 11.33 -14.77 18.78
CA LYS A 122 11.74 -15.11 17.40
C LYS A 122 11.03 -16.37 16.90
N ALA A 123 10.98 -17.43 17.71
CA ALA A 123 10.29 -18.66 17.36
C ALA A 123 8.80 -18.42 17.12
N ALA A 124 8.12 -17.69 18.02
CA ALA A 124 6.72 -17.32 17.86
C ALA A 124 6.48 -16.52 16.57
N THR A 125 7.33 -15.53 16.26
CA THR A 125 7.23 -14.76 15.02
C THR A 125 7.36 -15.63 13.78
N ILE A 126 8.29 -16.60 13.78
CA ILE A 126 8.47 -17.54 12.66
C ILE A 126 7.21 -18.39 12.47
N ILE A 127 6.70 -18.98 13.55
CA ILE A 127 5.49 -19.82 13.51
C ILE A 127 4.29 -19.01 13.01
N GLN A 128 4.09 -17.82 13.57
CA GLN A 128 2.98 -16.96 13.19
C GLN A 128 3.09 -16.48 11.72
N ALA A 129 4.28 -16.13 11.25
CA ALA A 129 4.49 -15.74 9.86
C ALA A 129 4.17 -16.90 8.90
N TRP A 130 4.63 -18.11 9.24
CA TRP A 130 4.33 -19.32 8.47
C TRP A 130 2.82 -19.60 8.43
N TRP A 131 2.14 -19.53 9.58
CA TRP A 131 0.69 -19.74 9.68
C TRP A 131 -0.12 -18.71 8.91
N ARG A 132 0.20 -17.41 9.05
CA ARG A 132 -0.44 -16.33 8.28
C ARG A 132 -0.26 -16.54 6.77
N GLY A 133 0.95 -16.92 6.35
CA GLY A 133 1.23 -17.28 4.95
C GLY A 133 0.41 -18.48 4.47
N TYR A 134 0.30 -19.53 5.28
CA TYR A 134 -0.50 -20.71 4.96
C TYR A 134 -1.98 -20.36 4.76
N LEU A 135 -2.57 -19.56 5.67
CA LEU A 135 -3.96 -19.13 5.55
C LEU A 135 -4.23 -18.34 4.27
N ILE A 136 -3.35 -17.40 3.90
CA ILE A 136 -3.46 -16.63 2.66
C ILE A 136 -3.39 -17.56 1.45
N ARG A 137 -2.41 -18.47 1.41
CA ARG A 137 -2.29 -19.45 0.32
C ARG A 137 -3.51 -20.34 0.21
N LYS A 138 -4.05 -20.84 1.33
CA LYS A 138 -5.27 -21.64 1.36
C LYS A 138 -6.45 -20.88 0.78
N ARG A 139 -6.68 -19.64 1.22
CA ARG A 139 -7.75 -18.77 0.69
C ARG A 139 -7.58 -18.50 -0.81
N TYR A 140 -6.35 -18.22 -1.25
CA TYR A 140 -6.04 -17.99 -2.66
C TYR A 140 -6.33 -19.22 -3.52
N VAL A 141 -5.90 -20.41 -3.09
CA VAL A 141 -6.18 -21.67 -3.79
C VAL A 141 -7.69 -21.92 -3.86
N THR A 142 -8.43 -21.72 -2.76
CA THR A 142 -9.89 -21.86 -2.79
C THR A 142 -10.54 -20.88 -3.76
N ALA A 143 -10.13 -19.61 -3.76
CA ALA A 143 -10.65 -18.60 -4.69
C ALA A 143 -10.33 -18.96 -6.15
N ARG A 144 -9.09 -19.38 -6.42
CA ARG A 144 -8.64 -19.82 -7.75
C ARG A 144 -9.43 -21.03 -8.22
N ASN A 145 -9.65 -22.01 -7.35
CA ASN A 145 -10.41 -23.22 -7.68
C ASN A 145 -11.88 -22.88 -7.98
N LYS A 146 -12.49 -21.96 -7.21
CA LYS A 146 -13.84 -21.46 -7.51
C LYS A 146 -13.91 -20.75 -8.86
N ILE A 147 -12.95 -19.88 -9.18
CA ILE A 147 -12.88 -19.20 -10.48
C ILE A 147 -12.73 -20.22 -11.61
N ASN A 148 -11.87 -21.23 -11.43
CA ASN A 148 -11.67 -22.29 -12.41
C ASN A 148 -12.92 -23.15 -12.61
N ALA A 149 -13.58 -23.56 -11.52
CA ALA A 149 -14.83 -24.32 -11.58
C ALA A 149 -15.92 -23.53 -12.32
N ASN A 150 -16.09 -22.25 -11.97
CA ASN A 150 -17.03 -21.37 -12.68
C ASN A 150 -16.68 -21.21 -14.16
N ARG A 151 -15.39 -21.22 -14.52
CA ARG A 151 -14.95 -21.17 -15.92
C ARG A 151 -15.32 -22.44 -16.67
N VAL A 152 -15.13 -23.62 -16.07
CA VAL A 152 -15.50 -24.92 -16.66
C VAL A 152 -17.01 -25.01 -16.85
N VAL A 153 -17.79 -24.71 -15.82
CA VAL A 153 -19.27 -24.70 -15.90
C VAL A 153 -19.77 -23.76 -17.01
N ARG A 154 -19.17 -22.57 -17.15
CA ARG A 154 -19.50 -21.61 -18.22
C ARG A 154 -19.02 -22.03 -19.61
N GLN A 155 -18.07 -22.95 -19.71
CA GLN A 155 -17.65 -23.53 -20.98
C GLN A 155 -18.60 -24.67 -21.38
N GLU A 156 -18.98 -25.51 -20.42
CA GLU A 156 -19.95 -26.60 -20.60
C GLU A 156 -21.33 -26.08 -20.99
N ALA A 157 -21.81 -25.02 -20.32
CA ALA A 157 -23.11 -24.40 -20.60
C ALA A 157 -23.16 -23.49 -21.83
N ALA A 158 -22.03 -23.20 -22.48
CA ALA A 158 -22.00 -22.35 -23.68
C ALA A 158 -22.47 -23.14 -24.91
N THR A 159 -23.31 -22.52 -25.73
CA THR A 159 -23.69 -23.06 -27.04
C THR A 159 -22.48 -23.14 -27.97
N ASP A 160 -22.52 -23.99 -28.99
CA ASP A 160 -21.41 -24.15 -29.93
C ASP A 160 -21.11 -22.87 -30.72
N GLU A 161 -22.13 -22.05 -30.98
CA GLU A 161 -21.97 -20.70 -31.56
C GLU A 161 -21.17 -19.78 -30.63
N GLU A 162 -21.51 -19.72 -29.34
CA GLU A 162 -20.76 -18.92 -28.36
C GLU A 162 -19.32 -19.41 -28.17
N ARG A 163 -19.08 -20.73 -28.28
CA ARG A 163 -17.74 -21.31 -28.22
C ARG A 163 -16.91 -20.88 -29.42
N SER A 164 -17.48 -20.97 -30.62
CA SER A 164 -16.85 -20.51 -31.86
C SER A 164 -16.51 -19.02 -31.80
N GLU A 165 -17.45 -18.18 -31.35
CA GLU A 165 -17.21 -16.73 -31.18
C GLU A 165 -16.07 -16.44 -30.19
N ARG A 166 -15.98 -17.17 -29.07
CA ARG A 166 -14.92 -16.99 -28.07
C ARG A 166 -13.53 -17.38 -28.58
N MET A 167 -13.44 -18.30 -29.53
CA MET A 167 -12.17 -18.72 -30.15
C MET A 167 -11.63 -17.69 -31.14
N GLN A 168 -12.48 -16.77 -31.61
CA GLN A 168 -12.07 -15.71 -32.52
C GLN A 168 -11.18 -14.67 -31.81
N PRO A 169 -10.20 -14.08 -32.52
CA PRO A 169 -9.44 -12.95 -32.01
C PRO A 169 -10.36 -11.81 -31.56
N ILE A 170 -9.96 -11.09 -30.50
CA ILE A 170 -10.77 -10.01 -29.90
C ILE A 170 -11.24 -9.01 -30.97
N MET A 171 -10.34 -8.59 -31.86
CA MET A 171 -10.69 -7.61 -32.89
C MET A 171 -11.76 -8.14 -33.86
N HIS A 172 -11.73 -9.44 -34.22
CA HIS A 172 -12.74 -10.03 -35.08
C HIS A 172 -14.12 -10.04 -34.41
N ARG A 173 -14.16 -10.30 -33.10
CA ARG A 173 -15.41 -10.25 -32.33
C ARG A 173 -15.97 -8.84 -32.23
N VAL A 174 -15.10 -7.85 -32.04
CA VAL A 174 -15.48 -6.43 -32.03
C VAL A 174 -16.05 -6.02 -33.41
N LYS A 175 -15.42 -6.45 -34.51
CA LYS A 175 -15.93 -6.22 -35.88
C LYS A 175 -17.32 -6.79 -36.10
N ASN A 176 -17.51 -8.07 -35.77
CA ASN A 176 -18.82 -8.73 -35.92
C ASN A 176 -19.90 -8.09 -35.03
N ALA A 177 -19.53 -7.70 -33.79
CA ALA A 177 -20.46 -7.00 -32.91
C ALA A 177 -20.83 -5.61 -33.46
N MET A 178 -19.90 -4.92 -34.12
CA MET A 178 -20.19 -3.63 -34.78
C MET A 178 -21.23 -3.76 -35.90
N GLU A 179 -21.11 -4.78 -36.75
CA GLU A 179 -22.07 -5.04 -37.84
C GLU A 179 -23.49 -5.33 -37.30
N ASN A 180 -23.56 -5.98 -36.15
CA ASN A 180 -24.81 -6.41 -35.52
C ASN A 180 -25.48 -5.36 -34.62
N LEU A 181 -24.82 -4.21 -34.38
CA LEU A 181 -25.30 -3.18 -33.45
C LEU A 181 -26.63 -2.54 -33.90
N ASN A 182 -26.83 -2.42 -35.22
CA ASN A 182 -28.05 -1.87 -35.83
C ASN A 182 -28.99 -2.96 -36.37
N SER A 183 -28.84 -4.23 -35.95
CA SER A 183 -29.73 -5.31 -36.39
C SER A 183 -31.19 -5.03 -36.01
N GLU A 184 -32.15 -5.35 -36.87
CA GLU A 184 -33.58 -5.18 -36.56
C GLU A 184 -33.97 -5.97 -35.28
N ARG A 185 -33.35 -7.14 -35.08
CA ARG A 185 -33.64 -8.03 -33.97
C ARG A 185 -32.99 -7.53 -32.68
N LEU A 186 -33.82 -7.21 -31.68
CA LEU A 186 -33.38 -6.69 -30.37
C LEU A 186 -32.37 -7.61 -29.66
N TYR A 187 -32.57 -8.93 -29.72
CA TYR A 187 -31.66 -9.91 -29.12
C TYR A 187 -30.24 -9.85 -29.71
N ILE A 188 -30.14 -9.68 -31.03
CA ILE A 188 -28.84 -9.58 -31.74
C ILE A 188 -28.13 -8.29 -31.31
N ARG A 189 -28.87 -7.17 -31.23
CA ARG A 189 -28.33 -5.90 -30.73
C ARG A 189 -27.83 -6.02 -29.29
N TYR A 190 -28.62 -6.65 -28.43
CA TYR A 190 -28.20 -6.88 -27.04
C TYR A 190 -26.88 -7.65 -26.98
N LYS A 191 -26.76 -8.78 -27.71
CA LYS A 191 -25.53 -9.57 -27.76
C LYS A 191 -24.33 -8.79 -28.31
N ALA A 192 -24.53 -8.01 -29.37
CA ALA A 192 -23.53 -7.09 -29.89
C ALA A 192 -23.07 -6.09 -28.83
N THR A 193 -24.01 -5.50 -28.08
CA THR A 193 -23.67 -4.53 -27.03
C THR A 193 -22.91 -5.16 -25.86
N GLU A 194 -23.21 -6.41 -25.45
CA GLU A 194 -22.43 -7.12 -24.42
C GLU A 194 -20.96 -7.29 -24.84
N VAL A 195 -20.73 -7.67 -26.10
CA VAL A 195 -19.38 -7.87 -26.65
C VAL A 195 -18.62 -6.55 -26.72
N LEU A 196 -19.25 -5.49 -27.25
CA LEU A 196 -18.63 -4.17 -27.35
C LEU A 196 -18.32 -3.58 -25.97
N GLN A 197 -19.28 -3.61 -25.04
CA GLN A 197 -19.10 -3.12 -23.68
C GLN A 197 -17.89 -3.79 -22.99
N LYS A 198 -17.72 -5.10 -23.21
CA LYS A 198 -16.61 -5.85 -22.64
C LYS A 198 -15.24 -5.41 -23.14
N PHE A 199 -15.10 -5.05 -24.41
CA PHE A 199 -13.79 -4.82 -25.02
C PHE A 199 -13.44 -3.34 -25.22
N VAL A 200 -14.43 -2.51 -25.58
CA VAL A 200 -14.22 -1.09 -25.91
C VAL A 200 -13.74 -0.30 -24.70
N GLY A 201 -14.26 -0.57 -23.50
CA GLY A 201 -13.81 0.11 -22.28
C GLY A 201 -12.44 -0.34 -21.75
N LEU A 202 -11.93 -1.49 -22.21
CA LEU A 202 -10.68 -2.10 -21.75
C LEU A 202 -9.51 -1.90 -22.70
N SER A 203 -9.77 -1.67 -24.00
CA SER A 203 -8.75 -1.57 -25.04
C SER A 203 -8.93 -0.30 -25.85
N GLU A 204 -7.95 0.60 -25.76
CA GLU A 204 -7.92 1.83 -26.55
C GLU A 204 -7.92 1.55 -28.06
N LEU A 205 -7.22 0.51 -28.52
CA LEU A 205 -7.22 0.10 -29.94
C LEU A 205 -8.60 -0.33 -30.42
N CYS A 206 -9.35 -1.06 -29.59
CA CYS A 206 -10.72 -1.44 -29.94
C CYS A 206 -11.62 -0.21 -29.97
N ALA A 207 -11.48 0.71 -29.01
CA ALA A 207 -12.24 1.95 -28.99
C ALA A 207 -11.96 2.85 -30.20
N GLN A 208 -10.69 2.96 -30.62
CA GLN A 208 -10.31 3.71 -31.83
C GLN A 208 -10.87 3.06 -33.10
N TYR A 209 -10.78 1.73 -33.22
CA TYR A 209 -11.37 1.02 -34.36
C TYR A 209 -12.87 1.28 -34.45
N VAL A 210 -13.58 1.04 -33.36
CA VAL A 210 -15.03 1.24 -33.23
C VAL A 210 -15.43 2.68 -33.53
N PHE A 211 -14.67 3.65 -33.02
CA PHE A 211 -14.87 5.07 -33.33
C PHE A 211 -14.71 5.37 -34.83
N ASN A 212 -13.62 4.90 -35.45
CA ASN A 212 -13.34 5.10 -36.88
C ASN A 212 -14.37 4.40 -37.78
N SER A 213 -15.04 3.35 -37.29
CA SER A 213 -16.12 2.65 -37.99
C SER A 213 -17.49 3.32 -37.86
N GLY A 214 -17.59 4.52 -37.27
CA GLY A 214 -18.86 5.24 -37.14
C GLY A 214 -19.75 4.72 -36.01
N CYS A 215 -19.17 4.14 -34.96
CA CYS A 215 -19.97 3.58 -33.86
C CYS A 215 -20.78 4.61 -33.09
N LEU A 216 -20.32 5.86 -33.01
CA LEU A 216 -21.08 6.89 -32.28
C LEU A 216 -22.43 7.12 -32.96
N GLU A 217 -22.46 7.19 -34.29
CA GLU A 217 -23.69 7.28 -35.09
C GLU A 217 -24.55 6.05 -34.86
N CYS A 218 -23.99 4.85 -35.01
CA CYS A 218 -24.76 3.61 -34.82
C CYS A 218 -25.35 3.49 -33.40
N VAL A 219 -24.61 3.92 -32.36
CA VAL A 219 -25.12 3.90 -30.98
C VAL A 219 -26.26 4.89 -30.81
N LEU A 220 -26.15 6.10 -31.37
CA LEU A 220 -27.18 7.13 -31.25
C LEU A 220 -28.43 6.75 -32.06
N ASP A 221 -28.27 6.28 -33.29
CA ASP A 221 -29.37 5.74 -34.12
C ASP A 221 -30.06 4.56 -33.43
N SER A 222 -29.27 3.67 -32.82
CA SER A 222 -29.80 2.55 -32.04
C SER A 222 -30.58 3.03 -30.81
N LEU A 223 -30.12 4.07 -30.10
CA LEU A 223 -30.83 4.67 -28.97
C LEU A 223 -32.14 5.33 -29.41
N ASP A 224 -32.16 6.02 -30.56
CA ASP A 224 -33.38 6.63 -31.11
C ASP A 224 -34.42 5.57 -31.50
N SER A 225 -33.98 4.41 -31.99
CA SER A 225 -34.88 3.28 -32.31
C SER A 225 -35.45 2.55 -31.08
N CYS A 226 -34.93 2.82 -29.88
CA CYS A 226 -35.35 2.14 -28.66
C CYS A 226 -36.58 2.80 -28.03
N ASN A 227 -37.65 2.01 -27.84
CA ASN A 227 -38.85 2.45 -27.13
C ASN A 227 -38.61 2.57 -25.61
N ARG A 228 -39.54 3.20 -24.87
CA ARG A 228 -39.49 3.29 -23.39
C ARG A 228 -39.95 2.01 -22.66
N GLY A 229 -40.15 0.91 -23.39
CA GLY A 229 -40.57 -0.38 -22.84
C GLY A 229 -39.42 -1.13 -22.14
N VAL A 230 -39.77 -2.08 -21.28
CA VAL A 230 -38.81 -2.82 -20.43
C VAL A 230 -37.75 -3.55 -21.28
N GLY A 231 -38.14 -4.22 -22.37
CA GLY A 231 -37.18 -4.91 -23.25
C GLY A 231 -36.20 -3.97 -23.95
N SER A 232 -36.63 -2.75 -24.31
CA SER A 232 -35.75 -1.75 -24.91
C SER A 232 -34.79 -1.13 -23.89
N THR A 233 -35.19 -1.02 -22.61
CA THR A 233 -34.29 -0.49 -21.56
C THR A 233 -33.07 -1.37 -21.31
N GLU A 234 -33.18 -2.68 -21.50
CA GLU A 234 -32.06 -3.62 -21.37
C GLU A 234 -30.98 -3.42 -22.43
N VAL A 235 -31.32 -2.82 -23.58
CA VAL A 235 -30.37 -2.47 -24.64
C VAL A 235 -29.82 -1.05 -24.47
N VAL A 236 -30.66 -0.12 -23.99
CA VAL A 236 -30.26 1.27 -23.73
C VAL A 236 -29.12 1.37 -22.71
N ILE A 237 -29.14 0.56 -21.64
CA ILE A 237 -28.09 0.58 -20.60
C ILE A 237 -26.71 0.25 -21.21
N PRO A 238 -26.52 -0.90 -21.89
CA PRO A 238 -25.28 -1.20 -22.61
C PRO A 238 -24.88 -0.14 -23.64
N LEU A 239 -25.82 0.40 -24.42
CA LEU A 239 -25.54 1.44 -25.43
C LEU A 239 -24.95 2.70 -24.80
N CYS A 240 -25.55 3.21 -23.72
CA CYS A 240 -25.00 4.35 -22.97
C CYS A 240 -23.63 4.04 -22.36
N SER A 241 -23.41 2.79 -21.91
CA SER A 241 -22.12 2.35 -21.38
C SER A 241 -21.03 2.27 -22.45
N ILE A 242 -21.37 1.85 -23.68
CA ILE A 242 -20.45 1.86 -24.84
C ILE A 242 -20.10 3.30 -25.20
N LEU A 243 -21.09 4.19 -25.29
CA LEU A 243 -20.88 5.62 -25.57
C LEU A 243 -19.89 6.23 -24.57
N TRP A 244 -20.08 5.96 -23.27
CA TRP A 244 -19.14 6.38 -22.24
C TRP A 244 -17.76 5.73 -22.40
N SER A 245 -17.71 4.43 -22.66
CA SER A 245 -16.46 3.66 -22.80
C SER A 245 -15.57 4.18 -23.93
N ILE A 246 -16.16 4.63 -25.04
CA ILE A 246 -15.46 5.27 -26.16
C ILE A 246 -14.91 6.63 -25.74
N LEU A 247 -15.77 7.48 -25.17
CA LEU A 247 -15.43 8.87 -24.84
C LEU A 247 -14.55 9.01 -23.59
N LYS A 248 -14.32 7.92 -22.85
CA LYS A 248 -13.32 7.83 -21.79
C LYS A 248 -11.92 8.18 -22.29
N PHE A 249 -11.58 7.80 -23.53
CA PHE A 249 -10.25 8.01 -24.10
C PHE A 249 -10.08 9.44 -24.62
N LYS A 250 -9.00 10.12 -24.19
CA LYS A 250 -8.74 11.52 -24.56
C LYS A 250 -8.45 11.68 -26.05
N ILE A 251 -7.77 10.72 -26.67
CA ILE A 251 -7.44 10.72 -28.11
C ILE A 251 -8.73 10.84 -28.94
N ILE A 252 -9.73 10.02 -28.61
CA ILE A 252 -11.02 10.01 -29.31
C ILE A 252 -11.75 11.34 -29.13
N ARG A 253 -11.80 11.87 -27.90
CA ARG A 253 -12.42 13.16 -27.62
C ARG A 253 -11.81 14.31 -28.41
N ASN A 254 -10.48 14.34 -28.54
CA ASN A 254 -9.78 15.39 -29.28
C ASN A 254 -10.10 15.35 -30.79
N ASN A 255 -10.37 14.17 -31.33
CA ASN A 255 -10.68 13.97 -32.75
C ASN A 255 -12.14 14.33 -33.11
N LEU A 256 -12.99 14.65 -32.13
CA LEU A 256 -14.37 15.06 -32.39
C LEU A 256 -14.45 16.55 -32.75
N GLU A 257 -15.13 16.84 -33.86
CA GLU A 257 -15.52 18.20 -34.26
C GLU A 257 -16.48 18.84 -33.24
N GLU A 258 -16.42 20.17 -33.11
CA GLU A 258 -17.19 20.90 -32.09
C GLU A 258 -18.70 20.75 -32.27
N GLU A 259 -19.19 20.83 -33.52
CA GLU A 259 -20.61 20.66 -33.84
C GLU A 259 -21.12 19.28 -33.41
N ARG A 260 -20.33 18.25 -33.70
CA ARG A 260 -20.64 16.87 -33.33
C ARG A 260 -20.63 16.63 -31.82
N ARG A 261 -19.72 17.27 -31.09
CA ARG A 261 -19.73 17.22 -29.61
C ARG A 261 -21.02 17.81 -29.05
N GLN A 262 -21.45 18.97 -29.58
CA GLN A 262 -22.67 19.63 -29.14
C GLN A 262 -23.92 18.80 -29.45
N ASP A 263 -23.96 18.11 -30.60
CA ASP A 263 -25.07 17.23 -30.92
C ASP A 263 -25.13 16.00 -29.99
N ILE A 264 -23.99 15.34 -29.71
CA ILE A 264 -23.93 14.24 -28.75
C ILE A 264 -24.41 14.72 -27.38
N VAL A 265 -23.96 15.88 -26.90
CA VAL A 265 -24.39 16.45 -25.61
C VAL A 265 -25.90 16.73 -25.61
N ARG A 266 -26.45 17.29 -26.69
CA ARG A 266 -27.89 17.51 -26.87
C ARG A 266 -28.65 16.20 -26.72
N GLN A 267 -28.27 15.18 -27.48
CA GLN A 267 -28.91 13.86 -27.44
C GLN A 267 -28.80 13.22 -26.06
N CYS A 268 -27.65 13.31 -25.39
CA CYS A 268 -27.48 12.82 -24.01
C CYS A 268 -28.49 13.44 -23.04
N TYR A 269 -28.76 14.75 -23.13
CA TYR A 269 -29.80 15.38 -22.30
C TYR A 269 -31.21 14.86 -22.61
N HIS A 270 -31.54 14.66 -23.89
CA HIS A 270 -32.83 14.09 -24.30
C HIS A 270 -33.03 12.67 -23.77
N PHE A 271 -32.03 11.80 -23.95
CA PHE A 271 -32.10 10.40 -23.47
C PHE A 271 -32.09 10.31 -21.95
N MET A 272 -31.29 11.13 -21.26
CA MET A 272 -31.27 11.18 -19.80
C MET A 272 -32.64 11.58 -19.23
N LEU A 273 -33.35 12.51 -19.87
CA LEU A 273 -34.72 12.87 -19.47
C LEU A 273 -35.72 11.75 -19.79
N ALA A 274 -35.61 11.12 -20.96
CA ALA A 274 -36.49 10.02 -21.38
C ALA A 274 -36.36 8.80 -20.45
N PHE A 275 -35.15 8.45 -20.04
CA PHE A 275 -34.81 7.28 -19.23
C PHE A 275 -34.40 7.63 -17.79
N HIS A 276 -34.86 8.76 -17.25
CA HIS A 276 -34.51 9.27 -15.91
C HIS A 276 -34.74 8.27 -14.76
N LYS A 277 -35.62 7.28 -14.93
CA LYS A 277 -35.87 6.24 -13.92
C LYS A 277 -34.71 5.25 -13.79
N VAL A 278 -33.87 5.10 -14.80
CA VAL A 278 -32.77 4.11 -14.86
C VAL A 278 -31.46 4.76 -14.40
N PRO A 279 -30.89 4.37 -13.24
CA PRO A 279 -29.69 5.01 -12.69
C PRO A 279 -28.47 4.93 -13.62
N ASP A 280 -28.19 3.76 -14.19
CA ASP A 280 -27.04 3.53 -15.07
C ASP A 280 -27.04 4.43 -16.29
N VAL A 281 -28.21 4.72 -16.85
CA VAL A 281 -28.33 5.63 -18.00
C VAL A 281 -27.98 7.05 -17.58
N VAL A 282 -28.53 7.52 -16.47
CA VAL A 282 -28.26 8.87 -15.95
C VAL A 282 -26.77 9.04 -15.61
N THR A 283 -26.15 8.06 -14.96
CA THR A 283 -24.74 8.13 -14.56
C THR A 283 -23.79 8.08 -15.76
N ASN A 284 -24.01 7.16 -16.71
CA ASN A 284 -23.19 7.06 -17.93
C ASN A 284 -23.32 8.32 -18.81
N LEU A 285 -24.54 8.80 -19.07
CA LEU A 285 -24.77 10.00 -19.88
C LEU A 285 -24.23 11.26 -19.20
N THR A 286 -24.34 11.35 -17.88
CA THR A 286 -23.70 12.44 -17.11
C THR A 286 -22.18 12.45 -17.32
N ALA A 287 -21.54 11.28 -17.24
CA ALA A 287 -20.11 11.17 -17.43
C ALA A 287 -19.69 11.60 -18.85
N VAL A 288 -20.47 11.20 -19.87
CA VAL A 288 -20.29 11.65 -21.27
C VAL A 288 -20.36 13.17 -21.38
N ILE A 289 -21.42 13.79 -20.85
CA ILE A 289 -21.63 15.25 -20.90
C ILE A 289 -20.46 15.98 -20.25
N LEU A 290 -20.01 15.54 -19.08
CA LEU A 290 -18.88 16.14 -18.37
C LEU A 290 -17.57 15.99 -19.15
N ALA A 291 -17.33 14.84 -19.76
CA ALA A 291 -16.11 14.59 -20.51
C ALA A 291 -16.02 15.40 -21.82
N LEU A 292 -17.16 15.74 -22.43
CA LEU A 292 -17.23 16.55 -23.65
C LEU A 292 -17.27 18.07 -23.37
N ASN A 293 -17.85 18.49 -22.25
CA ASN A 293 -17.96 19.92 -21.88
C ASN A 293 -16.71 20.51 -21.19
N ALA A 294 -15.69 19.70 -20.91
CA ALA A 294 -14.52 20.13 -20.12
C ALA A 294 -13.75 21.34 -20.69
N ASN A 295 -13.94 21.70 -21.97
CA ASN A 295 -13.20 22.78 -22.65
C ASN A 295 -14.09 23.79 -23.43
N ASN A 296 -15.43 23.67 -23.42
CA ASN A 296 -16.28 24.32 -24.42
C ASN A 296 -17.51 25.04 -23.83
N LYS A 297 -18.10 25.93 -24.65
CA LYS A 297 -19.34 26.65 -24.33
C LYS A 297 -20.46 25.66 -24.02
N GLN A 298 -21.14 25.90 -22.91
CA GLN A 298 -22.24 25.07 -22.45
C GLN A 298 -23.39 25.05 -23.45
N TYR A 299 -24.00 23.88 -23.64
CA TYR A 299 -25.19 23.72 -24.46
C TYR A 299 -26.32 24.65 -23.98
N LYS A 300 -26.83 25.52 -24.86
CA LYS A 300 -27.76 26.62 -24.52
C LYS A 300 -29.02 26.18 -23.77
N LYS A 301 -29.54 24.98 -24.03
CA LYS A 301 -30.75 24.44 -23.37
C LYS A 301 -30.45 23.55 -22.16
N ALA A 302 -29.19 23.41 -21.74
CA ALA A 302 -28.81 22.56 -20.61
C ALA A 302 -29.54 22.93 -19.32
N SER A 303 -29.74 24.23 -19.06
CA SER A 303 -30.47 24.75 -17.90
C SER A 303 -31.90 24.21 -17.81
N TYR A 304 -32.61 24.13 -18.94
CA TYR A 304 -33.95 23.56 -19.02
C TYR A 304 -33.97 22.07 -18.62
N PHE A 305 -33.06 21.26 -19.17
CA PHE A 305 -33.00 19.83 -18.86
C PHE A 305 -32.61 19.57 -17.41
N ILE A 306 -31.66 20.33 -16.87
CA ILE A 306 -31.25 20.25 -15.46
C ILE A 306 -32.43 20.59 -14.55
N ALA A 307 -33.19 21.65 -14.85
CA ALA A 307 -34.37 22.03 -14.06
C ALA A 307 -35.43 20.92 -14.07
N GLU A 308 -35.70 20.31 -15.22
CA GLU A 308 -36.69 19.26 -15.35
C GLU A 308 -36.28 17.95 -14.65
N LEU A 309 -35.00 17.58 -14.73
CA LEU A 309 -34.46 16.44 -13.96
C LEU A 309 -34.49 16.71 -12.45
N THR A 310 -34.22 17.94 -12.03
CA THR A 310 -34.30 18.34 -10.62
C THR A 310 -35.71 18.11 -10.06
N LYS A 311 -36.76 18.49 -10.81
CA LYS A 311 -38.15 18.21 -10.41
C LYS A 311 -38.43 16.72 -10.29
N LYS A 312 -37.93 15.92 -11.25
CA LYS A 312 -38.16 14.46 -11.27
C LYS A 312 -37.41 13.74 -10.14
N PHE A 313 -36.27 14.25 -9.71
CA PHE A 313 -35.44 13.66 -8.66
C PHE A 313 -35.71 14.23 -7.27
N ALA A 314 -36.60 15.21 -7.12
CA ALA A 314 -36.93 15.86 -5.85
C ALA A 314 -37.41 14.89 -4.74
N LYS A 315 -37.96 13.73 -5.11
CA LYS A 315 -38.44 12.71 -4.16
C LYS A 315 -37.39 11.63 -3.83
N LEU A 316 -36.21 11.68 -4.44
CA LEU A 316 -35.16 10.68 -4.25
C LEU A 316 -34.25 11.06 -3.08
N SER A 317 -33.60 10.06 -2.49
CA SER A 317 -32.58 10.26 -1.46
C SER A 317 -31.38 11.03 -2.01
N GLU A 318 -30.74 11.84 -1.17
CA GLU A 318 -29.48 12.52 -1.51
C GLU A 318 -28.35 11.54 -1.87
N SER A 319 -28.42 10.31 -1.34
CA SER A 319 -27.45 9.24 -1.63
C SER A 319 -27.72 8.49 -2.94
N ASP A 320 -28.81 8.79 -3.65
CA ASP A 320 -29.15 8.12 -4.91
C ASP A 320 -28.17 8.54 -6.02
N GLU A 321 -27.69 7.57 -6.79
CA GLU A 321 -26.68 7.79 -7.84
C GLU A 321 -27.13 8.83 -8.87
N ARG A 322 -28.43 8.93 -9.15
CA ARG A 322 -29.00 9.91 -10.08
C ARG A 322 -28.93 11.33 -9.53
N VAL A 323 -29.15 11.49 -8.22
CA VAL A 323 -29.06 12.79 -7.53
C VAL A 323 -27.60 13.24 -7.50
N ILE A 324 -26.68 12.35 -7.17
CA ILE A 324 -25.23 12.62 -7.19
C ILE A 324 -24.76 13.00 -8.60
N ALA A 325 -25.24 12.30 -9.63
CA ALA A 325 -24.93 12.61 -11.02
C ALA A 325 -25.44 14.01 -11.42
N LEU A 326 -26.69 14.35 -11.06
CA LEU A 326 -27.27 15.66 -11.32
C LEU A 326 -26.51 16.79 -10.61
N GLN A 327 -26.09 16.60 -9.37
CA GLN A 327 -25.28 17.57 -8.63
C GLN A 327 -23.95 17.88 -9.34
N LYS A 328 -23.30 16.86 -9.92
CA LYS A 328 -22.07 17.06 -10.71
C LYS A 328 -22.32 17.92 -11.96
N LEU A 329 -23.43 17.70 -12.65
CA LEU A 329 -23.83 18.53 -13.80
C LEU A 329 -24.11 19.97 -13.39
N GLN A 330 -24.82 20.18 -12.28
CA GLN A 330 -25.12 21.52 -11.74
C GLN A 330 -23.85 22.27 -11.32
N TYR A 331 -22.89 21.58 -10.71
CA TYR A 331 -21.61 22.18 -10.33
C TYR A 331 -20.82 22.66 -11.56
N HIS A 332 -20.70 21.82 -12.58
CA HIS A 332 -20.02 22.20 -13.83
C HIS A 332 -20.75 23.29 -14.62
N ALA A 333 -22.09 23.32 -14.56
CA ALA A 333 -22.90 24.36 -15.17
C ALA A 333 -22.76 25.74 -14.52
N ARG A 334 -22.16 25.84 -13.32
CA ARG A 334 -21.90 27.11 -12.61
C ARG A 334 -20.48 27.63 -12.82
N LEU A 335 -19.56 26.77 -13.27
CA LEU A 335 -18.15 27.11 -13.47
C LEU A 335 -17.84 27.63 -14.88
N ASN A 336 -18.71 27.33 -15.85
CA ASN A 336 -18.68 27.81 -17.22
C ASN A 336 -19.76 28.88 -17.41
#